data_AF-A0A6J1L5R8-F1
#
_entry.id   AF-A0A6J1L5R8-F1
#
_cell.length_a   1.000
_cell.length_b   1.000
_cell.length_c   1.000
_cell.angle_alpha   90.00
_cell.angle_beta   90.00
_cell.angle_gamma   90.00
#
_symmetry.space_group_name_H-M   'P 1'
#
loop_
_entity.id
_entity.type
_entity.pdbx_description
1 polymer ?
#
loop_
_entity_poly.entity_id
_entity_poly.type
_entity_poly.pdbx_seq_one_letter_code
_entity_poly.pdbx_strand_id
1 'polypeptide(L)'
;MSVPFDLNKRKVFMDLGFQMNYNLPFNLAAFYNPAFWSNPYERRGKRELYNFTGSTNELLVTESGIHPRDFTAGELYAGIENLLPDYGFHRSCLLRSVCELALHPLADDHGYSQSLVVQIINLMLTPSQHEGFGPHEKLYQHRYERAERLGFMGGDCQKAYPKCELDVLSIVTKLVR
;
A
#
# COMPACT_ATOMS: atom_id res chain seq x y z
N MET A 1 8.97 36.45 -23.54
CA MET A 1 9.32 37.56 -22.60
C MET A 1 10.82 37.70 -22.71
N SER A 2 11.33 38.83 -23.20
CA SER A 2 12.77 39.04 -23.41
C SER A 2 13.41 39.67 -22.18
N VAL A 3 14.48 39.05 -21.69
CA VAL A 3 15.30 39.59 -20.59
C VAL A 3 16.66 39.98 -21.18
N PRO A 4 17.06 41.26 -21.14
CA PRO A 4 18.35 41.67 -21.67
C PRO A 4 19.47 41.21 -20.72
N PHE A 5 20.49 40.54 -21.26
CA PHE A 5 21.68 40.16 -20.51
C PHE A 5 22.85 41.00 -21.01
N ASP A 6 23.39 41.87 -20.16
CA ASP A 6 24.40 42.87 -20.53
C ASP A 6 25.81 42.35 -20.25
N LEU A 7 26.58 42.07 -21.31
CA LEU A 7 28.03 41.80 -21.20
C LEU A 7 28.81 43.04 -21.63
N ASN A 8 29.94 43.28 -20.95
CA ASN A 8 30.78 44.48 -20.99
C ASN A 8 31.22 44.99 -22.39
N LYS A 9 31.01 44.22 -23.47
CA LYS A 9 31.30 44.65 -24.85
C LYS A 9 30.26 44.27 -25.92
N ARG A 10 29.17 43.56 -25.58
CA ARG A 10 28.13 43.14 -26.55
C ARG A 10 26.78 42.94 -25.85
N LYS A 11 25.70 43.38 -26.51
CA LYS A 11 24.32 43.15 -26.06
C LYS A 11 23.74 41.93 -26.78
N VAL A 12 23.23 40.97 -26.01
CA VAL A 12 22.59 39.76 -26.53
C VAL A 12 21.15 39.74 -26.04
N PHE A 13 20.21 39.50 -26.96
CA PHE A 13 18.79 39.36 -26.65
C PHE A 13 18.41 37.89 -26.73
N MET A 14 17.81 37.38 -25.65
CA MET A 14 17.24 36.03 -25.60
C MET A 14 15.74 36.15 -25.45
N ASP A 15 14.99 35.50 -26.33
CA ASP A 15 13.54 35.35 -26.20
C ASP A 15 13.21 33.88 -25.89
N LEU A 16 12.40 33.69 -24.86
CA LEU A 16 11.91 32.40 -24.41
C LEU A 16 10.40 32.35 -24.69
N GLY A 17 10.02 31.49 -25.63
CA GLY A 17 8.64 31.17 -25.95
C GLY A 17 8.27 29.78 -25.45
N PHE A 18 7.19 29.68 -24.68
CA PHE A 18 6.57 28.41 -24.34
C PHE A 18 5.25 28.31 -25.11
N GLN A 19 5.13 27.31 -25.97
CA GLN A 19 3.86 26.99 -26.63
C GLN A 19 3.36 25.65 -26.10
N MET A 20 2.19 25.66 -25.48
CA MET A 20 1.50 24.45 -25.05
C MET A 20 0.37 24.18 -26.03
N ASN A 21 0.46 23.08 -26.78
CA ASN A 21 -0.61 22.63 -27.67
C ASN A 21 -1.31 21.44 -27.01
N TYR A 22 -2.57 21.61 -26.58
CA TYR A 22 -3.35 20.56 -25.95
C TYR A 22 -4.25 19.90 -27.00
N ASN A 23 -4.03 18.61 -27.29
CA ASN A 23 -4.96 17.81 -28.09
C ASN A 23 -6.09 17.32 -27.17
N LEU A 24 -7.04 18.21 -26.86
CA LEU A 24 -8.15 17.85 -25.99
C LEU A 24 -9.08 16.86 -26.70
N PRO A 25 -9.47 15.74 -26.03
CA PRO A 25 -10.45 14.83 -26.58
C PRO A 25 -11.83 15.51 -26.65
N PHE A 26 -12.53 15.37 -27.77
CA PHE A 26 -13.85 15.98 -28.02
C PHE A 26 -14.99 15.41 -27.16
N ASN A 27 -14.71 14.42 -26.31
CA ASN A 27 -15.72 13.69 -25.54
C ASN A 27 -15.53 13.93 -24.03
N LEU A 28 -16.59 14.42 -23.37
CA LEU A 28 -16.64 14.65 -21.92
C LEU A 28 -16.35 13.37 -21.10
N ALA A 29 -16.74 12.20 -21.61
CA ALA A 29 -16.49 10.93 -20.92
C ALA A 29 -14.99 10.63 -20.76
N ALA A 30 -14.13 11.16 -21.64
CA ALA A 30 -12.68 10.97 -21.56
C ALA A 30 -12.03 11.76 -20.41
N PHE A 31 -12.69 12.82 -19.90
CA PHE A 31 -12.23 13.54 -18.70
C PHE A 31 -12.51 12.77 -17.41
N TYR A 32 -13.60 11.99 -17.38
CA TYR A 32 -14.03 11.25 -16.19
C TYR A 32 -13.49 9.83 -16.13
N ASN A 33 -12.97 9.30 -17.24
CA ASN A 33 -12.24 8.03 -17.26
C ASN A 33 -10.93 8.18 -18.05
N PRO A 34 -9.94 8.92 -17.52
CA PRO A 34 -8.69 9.09 -18.23
C PRO A 34 -7.96 7.75 -18.23
N ALA A 35 -7.55 7.29 -19.41
CA ALA A 35 -6.66 6.14 -19.56
C ALA A 35 -5.26 6.55 -19.07
N PHE A 36 -5.08 6.58 -17.76
CA PHE A 36 -3.79 6.85 -17.16
C PHE A 36 -2.92 5.59 -17.35
N TRP A 37 -2.18 5.58 -18.47
CA TRP A 37 -1.16 4.61 -18.91
C TRP A 37 -1.65 3.35 -19.65
N SER A 38 -1.29 3.22 -20.93
CA SER A 38 -1.18 1.91 -21.60
C SER A 38 0.07 1.20 -21.07
N ASN A 39 -0.04 0.60 -19.89
CA ASN A 39 1.02 -0.15 -19.25
C ASN A 39 0.77 -1.67 -19.37
N PRO A 40 1.81 -2.51 -19.50
CA PRO A 40 1.73 -3.98 -19.53
C PRO A 40 1.08 -4.63 -18.29
N TYR A 41 0.71 -3.83 -17.29
CA TYR A 41 -0.02 -4.20 -16.09
C TYR A 41 -1.56 -4.14 -16.22
N GLU A 42 -2.12 -3.75 -17.37
CA GLU A 42 -3.57 -3.88 -17.66
C GLU A 42 -4.07 -5.34 -17.56
N ARG A 43 -3.16 -6.32 -17.50
CA ARG A 43 -3.47 -7.72 -17.18
C ARG A 43 -3.65 -8.01 -15.69
N ARG A 44 -3.60 -7.02 -14.79
CA ARG A 44 -4.28 -7.17 -13.50
C ARG A 44 -5.76 -7.08 -13.81
N GLY A 45 -6.39 -8.25 -13.95
CA GLY A 45 -7.84 -8.34 -14.05
C GLY A 45 -8.45 -7.40 -13.01
N LYS A 46 -9.45 -6.60 -13.43
CA LYS A 46 -10.35 -5.95 -12.49
C LYS A 46 -10.63 -6.96 -11.40
N ARG A 47 -10.43 -6.60 -10.11
CA ARG A 47 -10.87 -7.47 -9.00
C ARG A 47 -12.23 -7.96 -9.42
N GLU A 48 -12.35 -9.27 -9.67
CA GLU A 48 -13.65 -9.88 -9.75
C GLU A 48 -14.19 -9.67 -8.36
N LEU A 49 -14.93 -8.57 -8.18
CA LEU A 49 -15.83 -8.43 -7.04
C LEU A 49 -16.53 -9.76 -7.03
N TYR A 50 -16.33 -10.51 -5.93
CA TYR A 50 -17.05 -11.75 -5.69
C TYR A 50 -18.47 -11.51 -6.18
N ASN A 51 -18.96 -12.31 -7.13
CA ASN A 51 -20.27 -12.11 -7.77
C ASN A 51 -21.33 -12.18 -6.67
N PHE A 52 -21.51 -11.07 -5.96
CA PHE A 52 -22.59 -10.79 -5.04
C PHE A 52 -23.74 -10.30 -5.93
N THR A 53 -24.07 -11.10 -6.94
CA THR A 53 -25.28 -10.94 -7.73
C THR A 53 -26.44 -11.35 -6.85
N GLY A 54 -26.86 -10.38 -6.05
CA GLY A 54 -28.04 -10.40 -5.23
C GLY A 54 -28.36 -8.96 -4.91
N SER A 55 -29.12 -8.32 -5.81
CA SER A 55 -29.77 -7.00 -5.70
C SER A 55 -30.59 -6.78 -4.41
N THR A 56 -30.49 -7.69 -3.44
CA THR A 56 -31.23 -7.72 -2.18
C THR A 56 -30.43 -7.20 -0.99
N ASN A 57 -29.12 -6.97 -1.11
CA ASN A 57 -28.30 -6.50 0.03
C ASN A 57 -27.70 -5.10 -0.13
N GLU A 58 -27.99 -4.38 -1.21
CA GLU A 58 -27.55 -2.97 -1.33
C GLU A 58 -28.11 -2.09 -0.20
N LEU A 59 -29.31 -2.42 0.31
CA LEU A 59 -29.90 -1.75 1.48
C LEU A 59 -29.24 -2.14 2.83
N LEU A 60 -28.71 -3.36 2.94
CA LEU A 60 -28.03 -3.84 4.16
C LEU A 60 -26.60 -3.28 4.26
N VAL A 61 -25.94 -3.04 3.12
CA VAL A 61 -24.60 -2.46 3.06
C VAL A 61 -24.63 -0.98 3.50
N THR A 62 -25.70 -0.24 3.16
CA THR A 62 -25.87 1.16 3.59
C THR A 62 -26.06 1.35 5.09
N GLU A 63 -26.58 0.37 5.84
CA GLU A 63 -26.67 0.46 7.30
C GLU A 63 -25.34 0.18 8.02
N SER A 64 -24.45 -0.59 7.40
CA SER A 64 -23.14 -0.94 7.96
C SER A 64 -22.04 0.09 7.73
N GLY A 65 -22.28 1.13 6.92
CA GLY A 65 -21.28 2.15 6.60
C GLY A 65 -20.10 1.67 5.73
N ILE A 66 -20.20 0.47 5.15
CA ILE A 66 -19.15 -0.15 4.34
C ILE A 66 -19.37 0.24 2.88
N HIS A 67 -18.43 0.96 2.28
CA HIS A 67 -18.49 1.33 0.88
C HIS A 67 -18.06 0.13 0.00
N PRO A 68 -18.64 -0.09 -1.19
CA PRO A 68 -18.29 -1.20 -2.09
C PRO A 68 -16.84 -1.19 -2.62
N ARG A 69 -16.02 -0.20 -2.22
CA ARG A 69 -14.59 -0.11 -2.53
C ARG A 69 -13.70 -0.28 -1.29
N ASP A 70 -14.30 -0.47 -0.13
CA ASP A 70 -13.56 -0.73 1.09
C ASP A 70 -12.96 -2.13 0.99
N PHE A 71 -11.69 -2.24 1.36
CA PHE A 71 -10.99 -3.51 1.44
C PHE A 71 -11.01 -3.99 2.89
N THR A 72 -11.19 -5.29 3.08
CA THR A 72 -10.96 -5.90 4.39
C THR A 72 -9.46 -6.05 4.63
N ALA A 73 -9.05 -6.17 5.90
CA ALA A 73 -7.67 -6.47 6.27
C ALA A 73 -7.22 -7.82 5.65
N GLY A 74 -8.11 -8.80 5.55
CA GLY A 74 -7.80 -10.08 4.91
C GLY A 74 -7.48 -9.94 3.43
N GLU A 75 -8.25 -9.13 2.69
CA GLU A 75 -7.98 -8.83 1.28
C GLU A 75 -6.67 -8.06 1.08
N LEU A 76 -6.37 -7.10 1.97
CA LEU A 76 -5.11 -6.36 1.94
C LEU A 76 -3.91 -7.29 2.13
N TYR A 77 -3.93 -8.12 3.17
CA TYR A 77 -2.88 -9.10 3.43
C TYR A 77 -2.76 -10.14 2.33
N ALA A 78 -3.87 -10.65 1.78
CA ALA A 78 -3.84 -11.54 0.64
C ALA A 78 -3.19 -10.87 -0.59
N GLY A 79 -3.47 -9.58 -0.81
CA GLY A 79 -2.81 -8.78 -1.84
C GLY A 79 -1.29 -8.69 -1.64
N ILE A 80 -0.84 -8.44 -0.42
CA ILE A 80 0.58 -8.37 -0.08
C ILE A 80 1.25 -9.76 -0.21
N GLU A 81 0.61 -10.82 0.27
CA GLU A 81 1.10 -12.20 0.11
C GLU A 81 1.26 -12.59 -1.36
N ASN A 82 0.39 -12.11 -2.24
CA ASN A 82 0.50 -12.36 -3.68
C ASN A 82 1.58 -11.50 -4.36
N LEU A 83 1.91 -10.34 -3.81
CA LEU A 83 2.95 -9.45 -4.32
C LEU A 83 4.36 -9.90 -3.91
N LEU A 84 4.52 -10.47 -2.71
CA LEU A 84 5.82 -10.91 -2.18
C LEU A 84 6.63 -11.82 -3.12
N PRO A 85 6.02 -12.84 -3.76
CA PRO A 85 6.73 -13.70 -4.73
C PRO A 85 7.31 -12.95 -5.92
N ASP A 86 6.65 -11.88 -6.40
CA ASP A 86 7.12 -11.09 -7.55
C ASP A 86 8.45 -10.38 -7.23
N TYR A 87 8.69 -10.10 -5.95
CA TYR A 87 9.94 -9.51 -5.44
C TYR A 87 10.93 -10.55 -4.92
N GLY A 88 10.66 -11.85 -5.09
CA GLY A 88 11.53 -12.95 -4.66
C GLY A 88 11.37 -13.33 -3.18
N PHE A 89 10.33 -12.85 -2.49
CA PHE A 89 10.05 -13.22 -1.10
C PHE A 89 8.99 -14.33 -1.02
N HIS A 90 9.12 -15.20 -0.01
CA HIS A 90 8.09 -16.20 0.26
C HIS A 90 6.86 -15.54 0.90
N ARG A 91 5.66 -16.04 0.62
CA ARG A 91 4.40 -15.48 1.19
C ARG A 91 4.38 -15.41 2.71
N SER A 92 5.04 -16.37 3.37
CA SER A 92 5.18 -16.40 4.84
C SER A 92 6.01 -15.27 5.41
N CYS A 93 6.71 -14.47 4.58
CA CYS A 93 7.44 -13.30 5.05
C CYS A 93 6.52 -12.26 5.66
N LEU A 94 5.26 -12.13 5.21
CA LEU A 94 4.32 -11.20 5.83
C LEU A 94 4.01 -11.58 7.28
N LEU A 95 3.80 -12.87 7.55
CA LEU A 95 3.60 -13.38 8.91
C LEU A 95 4.85 -13.18 9.78
N ARG A 96 6.03 -13.33 9.19
CA ARG A 96 7.29 -13.03 9.88
C ARG A 96 7.35 -11.54 10.24
N SER A 97 7.03 -10.63 9.31
CA SER A 97 7.00 -9.19 9.57
C SER A 97 6.07 -8.82 10.73
N VAL A 98 4.87 -9.41 10.80
CA VAL A 98 3.93 -9.19 11.93
C VAL A 98 4.51 -9.69 13.25
N CYS A 99 5.16 -10.85 13.24
CA CYS A 99 5.82 -11.40 14.43
C CYS A 99 7.00 -10.51 14.88
N GLU A 100 7.88 -10.14 13.97
CA GLU A 100 9.07 -9.30 14.25
C GLU A 100 8.64 -7.92 14.75
N LEU A 101 7.57 -7.35 14.19
CA LEU A 101 6.99 -6.08 14.63
C LEU A 101 6.45 -6.16 16.06
N ALA A 102 5.75 -7.24 16.40
CA ALA A 102 5.23 -7.45 17.74
C ALA A 102 6.36 -7.67 18.77
N LEU A 103 7.47 -8.28 18.33
CA LEU A 103 8.68 -8.49 19.14
C LEU A 103 9.46 -7.18 19.33
N HIS A 104 9.58 -6.37 18.26
CA HIS A 104 10.31 -5.10 18.22
C HIS A 104 9.41 -4.02 17.61
N PRO A 105 8.56 -3.35 18.42
CA PRO A 105 7.73 -2.27 17.94
C PRO A 105 8.58 -1.17 17.30
N LEU A 106 8.10 -0.51 16.24
CA LEU A 106 8.86 0.51 15.50
C LEU A 106 9.06 1.85 16.27
N ALA A 107 9.03 1.83 17.60
CA ALA A 107 9.00 3.01 18.44
C ALA A 107 10.39 3.42 18.98
N ASP A 108 10.77 4.63 18.61
CA ASP A 108 11.25 5.72 19.48
C ASP A 108 12.69 5.75 20.04
N ASP A 109 13.69 5.32 19.27
CA ASP A 109 15.08 5.63 19.64
C ASP A 109 15.57 7.01 19.14
N HIS A 110 14.93 7.63 18.12
CA HIS A 110 15.51 8.80 17.42
C HIS A 110 14.52 9.89 16.92
N GLY A 111 13.31 10.04 17.50
CA GLY A 111 12.40 11.16 17.15
C GLY A 111 11.54 10.96 15.88
N TYR A 112 11.53 9.75 15.31
CA TYR A 112 10.70 9.36 14.16
C TYR A 112 9.29 8.91 14.53
N SER A 113 8.91 8.98 15.81
CA SER A 113 7.56 8.74 16.34
C SER A 113 6.48 9.65 15.70
N GLN A 114 6.90 10.71 14.99
CA GLN A 114 6.04 11.62 14.24
C GLN A 114 5.78 11.20 12.78
N SER A 115 6.45 10.17 12.26
CA SER A 115 6.23 9.74 10.88
C SER A 115 4.92 8.97 10.74
N LEU A 116 4.00 9.52 9.95
CA LEU A 116 2.71 8.89 9.63
C LEU A 116 2.90 7.48 9.05
N VAL A 117 3.99 7.25 8.30
CA VAL A 117 4.28 5.94 7.70
C VAL A 117 4.50 4.87 8.77
N VAL A 118 5.24 5.19 9.83
CA VAL A 118 5.51 4.26 10.93
C VAL A 118 4.21 3.93 11.66
N GLN A 119 3.36 4.93 11.92
CA GLN A 119 2.06 4.74 12.55
C GLN A 119 1.14 3.86 11.69
N ILE A 120 1.12 4.08 10.37
CA ILE A 120 0.34 3.25 9.44
C ILE A 120 0.85 1.81 9.43
N ILE A 121 2.17 1.59 9.39
CA ILE A 121 2.74 0.24 9.40
C ILE A 121 2.42 -0.46 10.72
N ASN A 122 2.60 0.24 11.86
CA ASN A 122 2.24 -0.29 13.17
C ASN A 122 0.77 -0.68 13.23
N LEU A 123 -0.13 0.18 12.79
CA LEU A 123 -1.55 -0.13 12.76
C LEU A 123 -1.84 -1.32 11.84
N MET A 124 -1.38 -1.28 10.59
CA MET A 124 -1.69 -2.30 9.58
C MET A 124 -1.11 -3.67 9.87
N LEU A 125 0.04 -3.76 10.55
CA LEU A 125 0.70 -5.02 10.87
C LEU A 125 0.47 -5.46 12.31
N THR A 126 -0.45 -4.82 13.04
CA THR A 126 -0.88 -5.25 14.38
C THR A 126 -2.36 -5.70 14.32
N PRO A 127 -2.61 -6.95 13.91
CA PRO A 127 -3.96 -7.44 13.64
C PRO A 127 -4.87 -7.46 14.88
N SER A 128 -4.32 -7.53 16.10
CA SER A 128 -5.10 -7.41 17.34
C SER A 128 -5.66 -6.01 17.61
N GLN A 129 -5.06 -4.96 17.03
CA GLN A 129 -5.45 -3.57 17.30
C GLN A 129 -6.57 -3.06 16.38
N HIS A 130 -6.84 -3.75 15.27
CA HIS A 130 -7.84 -3.30 14.30
C HIS A 130 -8.92 -4.35 14.04
N GLU A 131 -10.17 -3.91 13.93
CA GLU A 131 -11.32 -4.76 13.58
C GLU A 131 -11.56 -4.84 12.06
N GLY A 132 -10.52 -4.59 11.24
CA GLY A 132 -10.63 -4.52 9.78
C GLY A 132 -10.91 -5.85 9.05
N PHE A 133 -10.97 -6.99 9.74
CA PHE A 133 -11.24 -8.28 9.11
C PHE A 133 -12.73 -8.49 8.87
N GLY A 134 -13.08 -9.05 7.72
CA GLY A 134 -14.46 -9.41 7.41
C GLY A 134 -14.95 -10.60 8.26
N PRO A 135 -16.28 -10.74 8.46
CA PRO A 135 -16.86 -11.85 9.22
C PRO A 135 -16.54 -13.24 8.64
N HIS A 136 -16.23 -13.30 7.34
CA HIS A 136 -15.86 -14.52 6.61
C HIS A 136 -14.35 -14.85 6.71
N GLU A 137 -13.53 -13.95 7.27
CA GLU A 137 -12.07 -14.04 7.27
C GLU A 137 -11.47 -14.47 8.61
N LYS A 138 -12.30 -14.93 9.56
CA LYS A 138 -11.88 -15.26 10.94
C LYS A 138 -10.70 -16.24 11.01
N LEU A 139 -10.67 -17.24 10.13
CA LEU A 139 -9.54 -18.20 10.08
C LEU A 139 -8.23 -17.51 9.71
N TYR A 140 -8.32 -16.53 8.80
CA TYR A 140 -7.18 -15.75 8.34
C TYR A 140 -6.74 -14.78 9.44
N GLN A 141 -7.67 -14.07 10.08
CA GLN A 141 -7.41 -13.25 11.28
C GLN A 141 -6.66 -14.04 12.36
N HIS A 142 -7.15 -15.22 12.75
CA HIS A 142 -6.50 -16.04 13.79
C HIS A 142 -5.08 -16.48 13.44
N ARG A 143 -4.75 -16.62 12.14
CA ARG A 143 -3.39 -16.94 11.71
C ARG A 143 -2.44 -15.77 11.98
N TYR A 144 -2.88 -14.56 11.69
CA TYR A 144 -2.10 -13.33 11.87
C TYR A 144 -1.98 -12.95 13.35
N GLU A 145 -3.08 -13.03 14.11
CA GLU A 145 -3.04 -12.84 15.58
C GLU A 145 -2.12 -13.84 16.28
N ARG A 146 -2.05 -15.09 15.79
CA ARG A 146 -1.12 -16.07 16.35
C ARG A 146 0.34 -15.68 16.11
N ALA A 147 0.65 -15.14 14.94
CA ALA A 147 1.99 -14.65 14.62
C ALA A 147 2.37 -13.47 15.53
N GLU A 148 1.45 -12.54 15.71
CA GLU A 148 1.61 -11.40 16.62
C GLU A 148 1.85 -11.85 18.07
N ARG A 149 1.03 -12.77 18.59
CA ARG A 149 1.21 -13.32 19.94
C ARG A 149 2.55 -14.02 20.11
N LEU A 150 3.06 -14.70 19.07
CA LEU A 150 4.37 -15.35 19.11
C LEU A 150 5.49 -14.31 19.30
N GLY A 151 5.42 -13.19 18.58
CA GLY A 151 6.35 -12.07 18.75
C GLY A 151 6.22 -11.42 20.13
N PHE A 152 4.99 -11.17 20.58
CA PHE A 152 4.72 -10.57 21.89
C PHE A 152 5.24 -11.42 23.07
N MET A 153 5.23 -12.75 22.94
CA MET A 153 5.78 -13.67 23.94
C MET A 153 7.32 -13.79 23.91
N GLY A 154 8.02 -13.05 23.06
CA GLY A 154 9.48 -13.14 22.95
C GLY A 154 9.97 -14.36 22.15
N GLY A 155 9.11 -14.94 21.30
CA GLY A 155 9.46 -16.12 20.51
C GLY A 155 10.40 -15.82 19.34
N ASP A 156 11.15 -16.84 18.89
CA ASP A 156 12.03 -16.72 17.72
C ASP A 156 11.23 -16.72 16.41
N CYS A 157 10.86 -15.53 15.91
CA CYS A 157 10.12 -15.35 14.66
C CYS A 157 10.82 -15.97 13.44
N GLN A 158 12.16 -15.94 13.40
CA GLN A 158 12.95 -16.56 12.33
C GLN A 158 12.83 -18.10 12.32
N LYS A 159 12.75 -18.74 13.49
CA LYS A 159 12.56 -20.20 13.60
C LYS A 159 11.12 -20.61 13.29
N ALA A 160 10.16 -19.77 13.65
CA ALA A 160 8.74 -20.00 13.34
C ALA A 160 8.45 -19.92 11.83
N TYR A 161 9.17 -19.06 11.10
CA TYR A 161 8.98 -18.84 9.66
C TYR A 161 10.28 -19.02 8.86
N PRO A 162 10.82 -20.26 8.79
CA PRO A 162 12.14 -20.53 8.19
C PRO A 162 12.17 -20.34 6.67
N LYS A 163 11.01 -20.35 6.01
CA LYS A 163 10.89 -20.13 4.56
C LYS A 163 11.14 -18.68 4.15
N CYS A 164 11.18 -17.76 5.12
CA CYS A 164 11.49 -16.37 4.88
C CYS A 164 12.92 -16.09 5.32
N GLU A 165 13.86 -16.05 4.38
CA GLU A 165 15.27 -15.80 4.68
C GLU A 165 15.53 -14.31 4.98
N LEU A 166 14.90 -13.42 4.21
CA LEU A 166 15.05 -11.98 4.31
C LEU A 166 13.81 -11.36 4.96
N ASP A 167 14.01 -10.60 6.03
CA ASP A 167 12.93 -9.88 6.68
C ASP A 167 12.57 -8.60 5.91
N VAL A 168 11.35 -8.57 5.36
CA VAL A 168 10.80 -7.43 4.61
C VAL A 168 10.67 -6.21 5.51
N LEU A 169 10.31 -6.41 6.77
CA LEU A 169 10.17 -5.31 7.72
C LEU A 169 11.51 -4.60 7.92
N SER A 170 12.60 -5.36 8.10
CA SER A 170 13.96 -4.80 8.22
C SER A 170 14.40 -3.93 7.04
N ILE A 171 13.92 -4.22 5.82
CA ILE A 171 14.24 -3.43 4.63
C ILE A 171 13.49 -2.10 4.67
N VAL A 172 12.19 -2.15 4.98
CA VAL A 172 11.35 -0.95 5.09
C VAL A 172 11.85 -0.04 6.21
N THR A 173 12.22 -0.59 7.36
CA THR A 173 12.74 0.21 8.48
C THR A 173 14.09 0.84 8.20
N LYS A 174 14.97 0.17 7.44
CA LYS A 174 16.24 0.76 6.98
C LYS A 174 16.06 1.90 5.99
N LEU A 175 14.99 1.92 5.20
CA LEU A 175 14.70 2.99 4.25
C LEU A 175 14.07 4.22 4.92
N VAL A 176 13.40 4.03 6.06
CA VAL A 176 12.79 5.10 6.85
C VAL A 176 13.78 5.74 7.83
N ARG A 177 14.91 5.07 8.11
CA ARG A 177 16.03 5.55 8.95
C ARG A 177 16.97 6.45 8.15
#